data_AF-A0A7J6AA60-F1
#
_entry.id   AF-A0A7J6AA60-F1
#
_cell.length_a   1.000
_cell.length_b   1.000
_cell.length_c   1.000
_cell.angle_alpha   90.00
_cell.angle_beta   90.00
_cell.angle_gamma   90.00
#
_symmetry.space_group_name_H-M   'P 1'
#
loop_
_entity.id
_entity.type
_entity.pdbx_description
1 polymer ?
#
loop_
_entity_poly.entity_id
_entity_poly.type
_entity_poly.pdbx_seq_one_letter_code
_entity_poly.pdbx_strand_id
1 'polypeptide(L)'
;MKDLSVLPFRLLTPPCFIRVQVCSHYNKGSGLFGSCTFKENCTKVHMCQHFVQGDCIFGTKCKRLHRVDEYSRRMLEERGLGNDIIQDLPYLYQNVYYLSANAAEAERISEPVSRSLELVEEKNEICLHFIRRNCRFQEQCKLVHFNLPYKWEVNEGNGWRDLRGMEEIERAFCDPKNIFGPGSKPVDFQTMTRSGHPVRRLSTVSSITKPSHYVLTTRWLWYYKGDHDNWIEYGRPDDKHRVTSVKSSDLEEVFLTDSNAEVTVIKGNRHYFVSFQDMYQRNPKHNTKRKIRRRPCFVSISEVESQIA
;
A
#
# COMPACT_ATOMS: atom_id res chain seq x y z
N MET A 1 -12.86 -22.21 3.07
CA MET A 1 -11.63 -21.81 2.37
C MET A 1 -11.56 -20.30 2.44
N LYS A 2 -10.69 -19.73 3.29
CA LYS A 2 -10.48 -18.29 3.39
C LYS A 2 -9.08 -18.01 2.87
N ASP A 3 -9.04 -17.21 1.81
CA ASP A 3 -7.84 -16.76 1.12
C ASP A 3 -7.16 -15.67 1.96
N LEU A 4 -5.90 -15.91 2.35
CA LEU A 4 -5.06 -15.01 3.14
C LEU A 4 -3.95 -14.52 2.22
N SER A 5 -4.30 -13.62 1.30
CA SER A 5 -3.36 -13.01 0.39
C SER A 5 -2.73 -11.75 1.00
N VAL A 6 -1.46 -11.92 1.40
CA VAL A 6 -0.35 -10.95 1.32
C VAL A 6 -0.45 -9.67 2.19
N LEU A 7 0.08 -9.76 3.42
CA LEU A 7 0.52 -8.61 4.22
C LEU A 7 1.93 -8.18 3.79
N PRO A 8 2.21 -6.89 3.50
CA PRO A 8 3.56 -6.43 3.19
C PRO A 8 4.28 -5.96 4.46
N PHE A 9 5.21 -6.79 4.96
CA PHE A 9 6.25 -6.36 5.90
C PHE A 9 7.62 -6.78 5.34
N ARG A 10 8.48 -5.82 4.99
CA ARG A 10 9.94 -6.03 4.98
C ARG A 10 10.61 -4.90 5.76
N LEU A 11 10.78 -5.16 7.05
CA LEU A 11 11.74 -4.52 7.93
C LEU A 11 13.13 -5.14 7.63
N LEU A 12 14.05 -4.41 7.00
CA LEU A 12 15.48 -4.75 7.03
C LEU A 12 16.18 -4.02 8.19
N THR A 13 15.77 -4.43 9.38
CA THR A 13 16.51 -4.61 10.63
C THR A 13 15.43 -5.10 11.59
N PRO A 14 15.62 -6.19 12.36
CA PRO A 14 14.71 -6.43 13.47
C PRO A 14 14.73 -5.12 14.30
N PRO A 15 13.57 -4.51 14.60
CA PRO A 15 13.51 -3.56 15.70
C PRO A 15 14.29 -4.20 16.86
N CYS A 16 15.03 -3.45 17.67
CA CYS A 16 15.77 -4.01 18.82
C CYS A 16 14.89 -4.93 19.71
N PHE A 17 13.57 -4.85 19.54
CA PHE A 17 12.48 -5.66 20.10
C PHE A 17 12.26 -7.08 19.48
N ILE A 18 12.74 -7.44 18.28
CA ILE A 18 12.55 -8.77 17.62
C ILE A 18 13.70 -9.76 17.92
N ARG A 19 14.62 -9.44 18.83
CA ARG A 19 15.68 -10.38 19.27
C ARG A 19 15.20 -11.58 20.09
N VAL A 20 13.91 -11.88 20.07
CA VAL A 20 13.38 -13.07 20.73
C VAL A 20 13.73 -14.28 19.87
N GLN A 21 14.27 -15.33 20.49
CA GLN A 21 14.67 -16.54 19.79
C GLN A 21 13.66 -17.64 20.08
N VAL A 22 13.46 -18.53 19.11
CA VAL A 22 12.79 -19.82 19.36
C VAL A 22 13.71 -20.68 20.24
N CYS A 23 13.15 -21.28 21.28
CA CYS A 23 13.90 -22.17 22.17
C CYS A 23 14.26 -23.46 21.43
N SER A 24 15.55 -23.70 21.23
CA SER A 24 16.04 -24.94 20.61
C SER A 24 15.79 -26.17 21.49
N HIS A 25 15.87 -26.03 22.81
CA HIS A 25 15.61 -27.12 23.76
C HIS A 25 14.14 -27.53 23.79
N TYR A 26 13.22 -26.59 23.60
CA TYR A 26 11.80 -26.89 23.42
C TYR A 26 11.56 -27.76 22.21
N ASN A 27 12.34 -27.64 21.14
CA ASN A 27 12.17 -28.46 19.94
C ASN A 27 12.76 -29.88 20.05
N LYS A 28 13.45 -30.19 21.16
CA LYS A 28 14.07 -31.49 21.43
C LYS A 28 13.34 -32.25 22.54
N GLY A 29 13.49 -33.58 22.59
CA GLY A 29 12.93 -34.42 23.65
C GLY A 29 11.41 -34.59 23.64
N SER A 30 10.89 -35.40 24.58
CA SER A 30 9.47 -35.73 24.70
C SER A 30 8.79 -34.93 25.82
N GLY A 31 7.47 -34.74 25.73
CA GLY A 31 6.68 -34.03 26.74
C GLY A 31 6.37 -32.56 26.40
N LEU A 32 5.56 -31.93 27.25
CA LEU A 32 4.92 -30.62 27.00
C LEU A 32 5.92 -29.50 26.68
N PHE A 33 7.08 -29.49 27.32
CA PHE A 33 8.14 -28.49 27.14
C PHE A 33 9.38 -29.02 26.41
N GLY A 34 9.30 -30.22 25.84
CA GLY A 34 10.47 -30.92 25.30
C GLY A 34 11.58 -31.07 26.35
N SER A 35 12.82 -30.76 25.96
CA SER A 35 14.00 -30.78 26.83
C SER A 35 14.28 -29.43 27.50
N CYS A 36 13.38 -28.44 27.41
CA CYS A 36 13.56 -27.16 28.08
C CYS A 36 13.36 -27.29 29.59
N THR A 37 14.43 -27.10 30.36
CA THR A 37 14.39 -27.16 31.84
C THR A 37 13.73 -25.93 32.47
N PHE A 38 13.72 -24.80 31.76
CA PHE A 38 13.13 -23.53 32.22
C PHE A 38 11.60 -23.48 32.12
N LYS A 39 10.99 -24.37 31.32
CA LYS A 39 9.53 -24.49 31.15
C LYS A 39 8.86 -23.12 30.95
N GLU A 40 7.93 -22.73 31.82
CA GLU A 40 7.17 -21.48 31.76
C GLU A 40 8.01 -20.23 32.03
N ASN A 41 9.19 -20.39 32.64
CA ASN A 41 10.15 -19.32 32.90
C ASN A 41 11.19 -19.17 31.78
N CYS A 42 10.98 -19.82 30.63
CA CYS A 42 11.92 -19.71 29.52
C CYS A 42 11.89 -18.30 28.92
N THR A 43 13.08 -17.70 28.77
CA THR A 43 13.23 -16.37 28.17
C THR A 43 13.18 -16.38 26.63
N LYS A 44 13.02 -17.57 26.04
CA LYS A 44 12.90 -17.86 24.61
C LYS A 44 11.52 -18.44 24.31
N VAL A 45 11.02 -18.21 23.11
CA VAL A 45 9.66 -18.60 22.74
C VAL A 45 9.59 -20.10 22.45
N HIS A 46 8.58 -20.76 23.02
CA HIS A 46 8.31 -22.17 22.81
C HIS A 46 7.43 -22.40 21.58
N MET A 47 8.06 -22.39 20.40
CA MET A 47 7.40 -22.67 19.12
C MET A 47 8.14 -23.75 18.32
N CYS A 48 7.41 -24.40 17.42
CA CYS A 48 7.94 -25.37 16.49
C CYS A 48 8.96 -24.72 15.53
N GLN A 49 10.21 -25.18 15.58
CA GLN A 49 11.29 -24.70 14.73
C GLN A 49 10.98 -24.95 13.25
N HIS A 50 10.47 -26.13 12.91
CA HIS A 50 10.10 -26.46 11.53
C HIS A 50 8.90 -25.65 11.02
N PHE A 51 8.00 -25.27 11.94
CA PHE A 51 6.88 -24.41 11.54
C PHE A 51 7.40 -23.03 11.15
N VAL A 52 8.26 -22.44 11.97
CA VAL A 52 8.84 -21.12 11.67
C VAL A 52 9.81 -21.14 10.49
N GLN A 53 10.31 -22.30 10.08
CA GLN A 53 11.13 -22.47 8.88
C GLN A 53 10.30 -22.78 7.62
N GLY A 54 9.01 -23.09 7.78
CA GLY A 54 8.11 -23.40 6.66
C GLY A 54 8.13 -24.87 6.20
N ASP A 55 8.79 -25.77 6.93
CA ASP A 55 8.98 -27.19 6.56
C ASP A 55 8.29 -28.19 7.52
N CYS A 56 7.42 -27.72 8.42
CA CYS A 56 6.69 -28.61 9.34
C CYS A 56 5.63 -29.46 8.64
N ILE A 57 5.94 -30.74 8.43
CA ILE A 57 5.04 -31.72 7.79
C ILE A 57 3.85 -32.17 8.66
N PHE A 58 3.86 -31.89 9.97
CA PHE A 58 2.85 -32.38 10.90
C PHE A 58 1.61 -31.49 11.00
N GLY A 59 1.66 -30.27 10.47
CA GLY A 59 0.54 -29.32 10.46
C GLY A 59 -0.10 -29.15 11.85
N THR A 60 -1.42 -29.27 11.94
CA THR A 60 -2.18 -29.14 13.19
C THR A 60 -1.98 -30.30 14.17
N LYS A 61 -1.38 -31.42 13.73
CA LYS A 61 -1.05 -32.58 14.56
C LYS A 61 0.37 -32.51 15.13
N CYS A 62 1.08 -31.40 14.93
CA CYS A 62 2.42 -31.21 15.45
C CYS A 62 2.43 -31.27 16.98
N LYS A 63 3.40 -31.99 17.55
CA LYS A 63 3.63 -32.05 19.00
C LYS A 63 4.17 -30.74 19.57
N ARG A 64 4.58 -29.80 18.71
CA ARG A 64 5.10 -28.49 19.05
C ARG A 64 4.09 -27.41 18.66
N LEU A 65 4.12 -26.30 19.39
CA LEU A 65 3.18 -25.21 19.19
C LEU A 65 3.49 -24.43 17.91
N HIS A 66 2.45 -24.18 17.11
CA HIS A 66 2.47 -23.30 15.93
C HIS A 66 1.89 -21.91 16.24
N ARG A 67 1.74 -21.60 17.54
CA ARG A 67 1.21 -20.34 18.07
C ARG A 67 1.97 -19.96 19.34
N VAL A 68 1.93 -18.69 19.69
CA VAL A 68 2.48 -18.20 20.97
C VAL A 68 1.58 -18.69 22.11
N ASP A 69 2.15 -19.35 23.11
CA ASP A 69 1.44 -19.74 24.34
C ASP A 69 1.26 -18.56 25.29
N GLU A 70 0.47 -18.76 26.35
CA GLU A 70 0.15 -17.71 27.31
C GLU A 70 1.40 -17.21 28.06
N TYR A 71 2.34 -18.09 28.37
CA TYR A 71 3.60 -17.74 29.04
C TYR A 71 4.51 -16.91 28.15
N SER A 72 4.72 -17.33 26.89
CA SER A 72 5.49 -16.55 25.93
C SER A 72 4.82 -15.21 25.66
N ARG A 73 3.48 -15.15 25.59
CA ARG A 73 2.74 -13.89 25.42
C ARG A 73 3.06 -12.90 26.53
N ARG A 74 2.94 -13.30 27.80
CA ARG A 74 3.23 -12.44 28.95
C ARG A 74 4.67 -11.92 28.93
N MET A 75 5.63 -12.81 28.67
CA MET A 75 7.05 -12.46 28.56
C MET A 75 7.32 -11.48 27.41
N LEU A 76 6.60 -11.59 26.29
CA LEU A 76 6.71 -10.66 25.16
C LEU A 76 6.07 -9.30 25.47
N GLU A 77 4.92 -9.28 26.15
CA GLU A 77 4.25 -8.06 26.60
C GLU A 77 5.11 -7.30 27.62
N GLU A 78 5.75 -8.00 28.58
CA GLU A 78 6.72 -7.43 29.51
C GLU A 78 7.95 -6.81 28.80
N ARG A 79 8.30 -7.33 27.61
CA ARG A 79 9.34 -6.77 26.75
C ARG A 79 8.84 -5.64 25.84
N GLY A 80 7.60 -5.19 26.02
CA GLY A 80 7.01 -4.07 25.31
C GLY A 80 6.44 -4.41 23.93
N LEU A 81 6.17 -5.68 23.62
CA LEU A 81 5.50 -6.05 22.37
C LEU A 81 3.98 -5.90 22.49
N GLY A 82 3.37 -5.27 21.48
CA GLY A 82 1.92 -5.16 21.35
C GLY A 82 1.25 -6.50 21.06
N ASN A 83 -0.01 -6.65 21.49
CA ASN A 83 -0.77 -7.90 21.34
C ASN A 83 -0.95 -8.31 19.87
N ASP A 84 -1.10 -7.34 18.98
CA ASP A 84 -1.15 -7.47 17.52
C ASP A 84 0.13 -8.14 16.98
N ILE A 85 1.29 -7.64 17.37
CA ILE A 85 2.59 -8.21 16.95
C ILE A 85 2.78 -9.63 17.50
N ILE A 86 2.32 -9.89 18.73
CA ILE A 86 2.44 -11.20 19.37
C ILE A 86 1.58 -12.25 18.67
N GLN A 87 0.38 -11.89 18.22
CA GLN A 87 -0.48 -12.79 17.45
C GLN A 87 0.16 -13.16 16.10
N ASP A 88 0.79 -12.20 15.44
CA ASP A 88 1.41 -12.40 14.13
C ASP A 88 2.82 -13.00 14.20
N LEU A 89 3.40 -13.09 15.40
CA LEU A 89 4.78 -13.51 15.64
C LEU A 89 5.17 -14.83 14.94
N PRO A 90 4.35 -15.90 14.93
CA PRO A 90 4.69 -17.14 14.25
C PRO A 90 4.91 -16.94 12.73
N TYR A 91 4.10 -16.10 12.09
CA TYR A 91 4.20 -15.76 10.68
C TYR A 91 5.36 -14.80 10.40
N LEU A 92 5.66 -13.89 11.33
CA LEU A 92 6.84 -13.02 11.24
C LEU A 92 8.14 -13.83 11.22
N TYR A 93 8.26 -14.89 12.03
CA TYR A 93 9.43 -15.77 11.94
C TYR A 93 9.52 -16.51 10.60
N GLN A 94 8.40 -17.02 10.08
CA GLN A 94 8.35 -17.64 8.74
C GLN A 94 8.86 -16.70 7.65
N ASN A 95 8.42 -15.45 7.70
CA ASN A 95 8.88 -14.42 6.78
C ASN A 95 10.39 -14.21 6.92
N VAL A 96 10.94 -14.10 8.14
CA VAL A 96 12.38 -13.93 8.34
C VAL A 96 13.18 -15.12 7.78
N TYR A 97 12.76 -16.36 8.03
CA TYR A 97 13.46 -17.55 7.50
C TYR A 97 13.39 -17.64 5.98
N TYR A 98 12.23 -17.37 5.39
CA TYR A 98 12.07 -17.32 3.94
C TYR A 98 13.00 -16.28 3.31
N LEU A 99 13.14 -15.10 3.93
CA LEU A 99 14.04 -14.05 3.47
C LEU A 99 15.52 -14.44 3.61
N SER A 100 15.92 -15.08 4.71
CA SER A 100 17.30 -15.53 4.90
C SER A 100 17.70 -16.65 3.94
N ALA A 101 16.77 -17.57 3.62
CA ALA A 101 17.04 -18.67 2.69
C ALA A 101 17.23 -18.14 1.26
N ASN A 102 16.41 -17.18 0.84
CA ASN A 102 16.57 -16.52 -0.47
C ASN A 102 17.85 -15.68 -0.56
N ALA A 103 18.28 -15.04 0.54
CA ALA A 103 19.54 -14.31 0.58
C ALA A 103 20.76 -15.25 0.44
N ALA A 104 20.74 -16.42 1.08
CA ALA A 104 21.81 -17.42 0.96
C ALA A 104 21.88 -18.06 -0.44
N GLU A 105 20.75 -18.19 -1.13
CA GLU A 105 20.70 -18.70 -2.50
C GLU A 105 21.21 -17.65 -3.52
N ALA A 106 20.96 -16.37 -3.27
CA ALA A 106 21.46 -15.27 -4.11
C ALA A 106 23.00 -15.13 -4.10
N GLU A 107 23.68 -15.51 -3.02
CA GLU A 107 25.15 -15.50 -2.94
C GLU A 107 25.82 -16.63 -3.74
N ARG A 108 25.09 -17.69 -4.12
CA ARG A 108 25.64 -18.83 -4.88
C ARG A 108 25.67 -18.63 -6.41
N ILE A 109 24.97 -17.63 -6.96
CA ILE A 109 24.75 -17.48 -8.42
C ILE A 109 25.56 -16.29 -8.97
N SER A 110 26.84 -16.20 -8.64
CA SER A 110 27.76 -15.20 -9.19
C SER A 110 28.73 -15.82 -10.22
N GLU A 111 28.26 -16.11 -11.43
CA GLU A 111 29.01 -16.06 -12.70
C GLU A 111 28.05 -16.12 -13.93
N PRO A 112 28.46 -15.64 -15.13
CA PRO A 112 27.56 -14.90 -16.00
C PRO A 112 27.04 -15.73 -17.19
N VAL A 113 25.74 -16.02 -17.24
CA VAL A 113 25.08 -16.43 -18.50
C VAL A 113 23.65 -15.88 -18.58
N SER A 114 23.38 -15.20 -19.70
CA SER A 114 22.08 -14.85 -20.31
C SER A 114 20.96 -14.34 -19.42
N ARG A 115 20.85 -13.00 -19.39
CA ARG A 115 19.68 -12.24 -18.93
C ARG A 115 18.41 -12.75 -19.61
N SER A 116 17.67 -13.56 -18.88
CA SER A 116 16.27 -13.85 -19.12
C SER A 116 15.48 -13.04 -18.10
N LEU A 117 14.89 -11.93 -18.56
CA LEU A 117 13.82 -11.13 -17.95
C LEU A 117 13.50 -11.42 -16.47
N GLU A 118 14.28 -10.84 -15.55
CA GLU A 118 13.78 -10.61 -14.20
C GLU A 118 12.67 -9.57 -14.28
N LEU A 119 11.46 -9.95 -13.88
CA LEU A 119 10.37 -9.02 -13.61
C LEU A 119 10.86 -8.07 -12.52
N VAL A 120 11.39 -6.92 -12.94
CA VAL A 120 11.68 -5.79 -12.04
C VAL A 120 10.37 -5.52 -11.31
N GLU A 121 10.32 -5.76 -9.99
CA GLU A 121 9.22 -5.30 -9.14
C GLU A 121 9.13 -3.78 -9.33
N GLU A 122 8.26 -3.31 -10.24
CA GLU A 122 8.13 -1.88 -10.53
C GLU A 122 7.62 -1.19 -9.26
N LYS A 123 8.49 -0.41 -8.63
CA LYS A 123 8.14 0.39 -7.45
C LYS A 123 7.12 1.45 -7.87
N ASN A 124 5.85 1.25 -7.51
CA ASN A 124 4.74 2.09 -7.97
C ASN A 124 4.22 3.10 -6.93
N GLU A 125 4.72 3.04 -5.69
CA GLU A 125 4.32 3.93 -4.60
C GLU A 125 5.54 4.66 -4.01
N ILE A 126 5.34 5.94 -3.68
CA ILE A 126 6.36 6.81 -3.10
C ILE A 126 6.46 6.59 -1.60
N CYS A 127 7.69 6.49 -1.09
CA CYS A 127 7.98 6.26 0.31
C CYS A 127 7.65 7.49 1.15
N LEU A 128 6.54 7.43 1.89
CA LEU A 128 6.13 8.50 2.79
C LEU A 128 7.18 8.83 3.86
N HIS A 129 7.88 7.81 4.36
CA HIS A 129 8.94 7.99 5.36
C HIS A 129 10.17 8.71 4.77
N PHE A 130 10.44 8.53 3.48
CA PHE A 130 11.56 9.20 2.81
C PHE A 130 11.29 10.70 2.69
N ILE A 131 10.07 11.08 2.26
CA ILE A 131 9.66 12.48 2.19
C ILE A 131 9.85 13.16 3.56
N ARG A 132 9.51 12.47 4.66
CA ARG A 132 9.69 12.97 6.03
C ARG A 132 11.11 12.78 6.60
N ARG A 133 12.10 12.45 5.78
CA ARG A 133 13.51 12.24 6.18
C ARG A 133 13.72 11.18 7.27
N ASN A 134 12.79 10.23 7.38
CA ASN A 134 12.74 9.20 8.42
C ASN A 134 12.78 7.77 7.85
N CYS A 135 13.02 7.60 6.55
CA CYS A 135 13.14 6.27 5.95
C CYS A 135 14.44 5.60 6.41
N ARG A 136 14.32 4.46 7.09
CA ARG A 136 15.47 3.68 7.58
C ARG A 136 16.02 2.69 6.55
N PHE A 137 15.30 2.47 5.46
CA PHE A 137 15.64 1.44 4.47
C PHE A 137 16.57 1.94 3.36
N GLN A 138 16.77 3.25 3.21
CA GLN A 138 17.68 3.83 2.21
C GLN A 138 17.51 3.15 0.83
N GLU A 139 18.60 2.69 0.20
CA GLU A 139 18.59 2.01 -1.11
C GLU A 139 17.80 0.69 -1.12
N GLN A 140 17.57 0.06 0.04
CA GLN A 140 16.79 -1.18 0.17
C GLN A 140 15.28 -0.93 0.26
N CYS A 141 14.82 0.32 0.23
CA CYS A 141 13.40 0.63 0.27
C CYS A 141 12.68 0.11 -0.97
N LYS A 142 11.64 -0.70 -0.79
CA LYS A 142 10.78 -1.19 -1.89
C LYS A 142 9.91 -0.09 -2.52
N LEU A 143 9.81 1.06 -1.87
CA LEU A 143 9.07 2.23 -2.36
C LEU A 143 10.03 3.21 -3.05
N VAL A 144 9.47 4.10 -3.87
CA VAL A 144 10.26 5.12 -4.57
C VAL A 144 10.65 6.23 -3.59
N HIS A 145 11.94 6.51 -3.51
CA HIS A 145 12.46 7.66 -2.78
C HIS A 145 12.35 8.89 -3.67
N PHE A 146 11.41 9.77 -3.34
CA PHE A 146 11.20 11.03 -4.04
C PHE A 146 10.76 12.11 -3.05
N ASN A 147 11.11 13.36 -3.30
CA ASN A 147 10.90 14.46 -2.35
C ASN A 147 9.47 15.03 -2.37
N LEU A 148 8.64 14.63 -3.33
CA LEU A 148 7.25 15.07 -3.47
C LEU A 148 6.28 13.87 -3.33
N PRO A 149 5.02 14.10 -2.93
CA PRO A 149 4.02 13.04 -2.80
C PRO A 149 3.50 12.52 -4.15
N TYR A 150 4.01 13.06 -5.25
CA TYR A 150 3.73 12.65 -6.63
C TYR A 150 5.02 12.63 -7.44
N LYS A 151 5.10 11.71 -8.40
CA LYS A 151 6.20 11.62 -9.36
C LYS A 151 5.67 11.32 -10.76
N TRP A 152 6.09 12.09 -11.75
CA TRP A 152 5.68 11.89 -13.14
C TRP A 152 6.84 11.37 -13.99
N GLU A 153 6.60 10.29 -14.73
CA GLU A 153 7.62 9.62 -15.53
C GLU A 153 7.07 9.26 -16.92
N VAL A 154 7.94 9.25 -17.92
CA VAL A 154 7.64 8.85 -19.31
C VAL A 154 8.54 7.70 -19.73
N ASN A 155 8.01 6.77 -20.51
CA ASN A 155 8.77 5.67 -21.08
C ASN A 155 8.86 5.82 -22.61
N GLU A 156 10.04 6.22 -23.09
CA GLU A 156 10.31 6.40 -24.53
C GLU A 156 11.05 5.18 -25.12
N GLY A 157 10.92 4.00 -24.51
CA GLY A 157 11.51 2.73 -24.97
C GLY A 157 12.71 2.25 -24.16
N ASN A 158 13.36 3.13 -23.39
CA ASN A 158 14.54 2.81 -22.57
C ASN A 158 14.24 2.87 -21.06
N GLY A 159 13.01 2.54 -20.67
CA GLY A 159 12.55 2.61 -19.28
C GLY A 159 11.99 3.98 -18.87
N TRP A 160 11.55 4.05 -17.62
CA TRP A 160 10.88 5.23 -17.04
C TRP A 160 11.88 6.35 -16.72
N ARG A 161 11.60 7.56 -17.18
CA ARG A 161 12.38 8.77 -16.93
C ARG A 161 11.53 9.91 -16.39
N ASP A 162 12.07 10.68 -15.46
CA ASP A 162 11.38 11.80 -14.82
C ASP A 162 10.99 12.89 -15.83
N LEU A 163 9.76 13.37 -15.71
CA LEU A 163 9.28 14.53 -16.46
C LEU A 163 9.72 15.83 -15.79
N ARG A 164 10.18 16.79 -16.61
CA ARG A 164 10.42 18.18 -16.18
C ARG A 164 9.09 18.91 -15.95
N GLY A 165 9.09 19.93 -15.10
CA GLY A 165 7.89 20.72 -14.80
C GLY A 165 6.82 19.92 -14.06
N MET A 166 7.25 19.07 -13.13
CA MET A 166 6.40 18.07 -12.49
C MET A 166 5.31 18.71 -11.61
N GLU A 167 5.62 19.82 -10.95
CA GLU A 167 4.64 20.55 -10.13
C GLU A 167 3.54 21.14 -11.02
N GLU A 168 3.89 21.72 -12.18
CA GLU A 168 2.92 22.28 -13.11
C GLU A 168 2.06 21.21 -13.76
N ILE A 169 2.64 20.04 -14.08
CA ILE A 169 1.90 18.88 -14.57
C ILE A 169 0.94 18.37 -13.49
N GLU A 170 1.39 18.22 -12.24
CA GLU A 170 0.53 17.77 -11.14
C GLU A 170 -0.61 18.77 -10.89
N ARG A 171 -0.31 20.06 -10.81
CA ARG A 171 -1.31 21.12 -10.63
C ARG A 171 -2.38 21.06 -11.72
N ALA A 172 -1.96 20.89 -12.97
CA ALA A 172 -2.88 20.73 -14.08
C ALA A 172 -3.69 19.44 -13.98
N PHE A 173 -3.07 18.31 -13.61
CA PHE A 173 -3.73 17.02 -13.45
C PHE A 173 -4.81 17.07 -12.36
N CYS A 174 -4.52 17.69 -11.22
CA CYS A 174 -5.44 17.83 -10.09
C CYS A 174 -6.77 18.50 -10.47
N ASP A 175 -6.77 19.43 -11.46
CA ASP A 175 -8.01 20.01 -11.95
C ASP A 175 -8.74 19.01 -12.87
N PRO A 176 -9.95 18.55 -12.49
CA PRO A 176 -10.71 17.62 -13.30
C PRO A 176 -11.17 18.21 -14.63
N LYS A 177 -11.06 19.51 -14.91
CA LYS A 177 -11.35 20.10 -16.24
C LYS A 177 -10.25 19.78 -17.24
N ASN A 178 -9.01 19.72 -16.79
CA ASN A 178 -7.87 19.54 -17.66
C ASN A 178 -7.81 18.10 -18.21
N ILE A 179 -7.67 18.02 -19.53
CA ILE A 179 -7.42 16.78 -20.27
C ILE A 179 -5.93 16.67 -20.61
N PHE A 180 -5.26 17.81 -20.76
CA PHE A 180 -3.86 17.91 -21.12
C PHE A 180 -3.09 18.69 -20.05
N GLY A 181 -1.83 18.32 -19.85
CA GLY A 181 -0.88 19.09 -19.07
C GLY A 181 -0.39 20.36 -19.81
N PRO A 182 0.44 21.18 -19.15
CA PRO A 182 1.00 22.38 -19.75
C PRO A 182 2.17 22.06 -20.73
N GLY A 183 2.47 23.01 -21.61
CA GLY A 183 3.64 22.96 -22.50
C GLY A 183 3.35 22.52 -23.94
N SER A 184 4.38 22.55 -24.79
CA SER A 184 4.28 22.24 -26.23
C SER A 184 4.13 20.76 -26.55
N LYS A 185 4.57 19.89 -25.65
CA LYS A 185 4.39 18.43 -25.70
C LYS A 185 3.66 17.98 -24.43
N PRO A 186 2.36 18.28 -24.30
CA PRO A 186 1.63 18.05 -23.07
C PRO A 186 1.41 16.56 -22.82
N VAL A 187 1.27 16.20 -21.54
CA VAL A 187 0.77 14.89 -21.14
C VAL A 187 -0.73 14.85 -21.37
N ASP A 188 -1.23 13.84 -22.07
CA ASP A 188 -2.64 13.51 -22.11
C ASP A 188 -3.01 12.72 -20.86
N PHE A 189 -3.79 13.33 -19.97
CA PHE A 189 -4.21 12.76 -18.69
C PHE A 189 -5.30 11.70 -18.81
N GLN A 190 -5.95 11.58 -19.97
CA GLN A 190 -6.98 10.56 -20.20
C GLN A 190 -6.34 9.28 -20.71
N THR A 191 -5.41 9.39 -21.66
CA THR A 191 -4.71 8.23 -22.22
C THR A 191 -3.45 7.86 -21.44
N MET A 192 -2.99 8.74 -20.54
CA MET A 192 -1.72 8.61 -19.83
C MET A 192 -0.55 8.46 -20.81
N THR A 193 -0.49 9.37 -21.81
CA THR A 193 0.57 9.38 -22.84
C THR A 193 1.14 10.78 -23.09
N ARG A 194 2.34 10.86 -23.67
CA ARG A 194 2.97 12.11 -24.13
C ARG A 194 3.67 11.86 -25.45
N SER A 195 3.24 12.54 -26.52
CA SER A 195 3.77 12.32 -27.88
C SER A 195 3.75 10.84 -28.30
N GLY A 196 2.72 10.09 -27.91
CA GLY A 196 2.59 8.66 -28.17
C GLY A 196 3.34 7.74 -27.21
N HIS A 197 4.16 8.27 -26.30
CA HIS A 197 4.88 7.48 -25.29
C HIS A 197 4.08 7.33 -24.00
N PRO A 198 4.07 6.14 -23.35
CA PRO A 198 3.41 5.95 -22.05
C PRO A 198 3.95 6.88 -20.97
N VAL A 199 3.05 7.40 -20.14
CA VAL A 199 3.34 8.21 -18.96
C VAL A 199 2.73 7.55 -17.74
N ARG A 200 3.41 7.61 -16.60
CA ARG A 200 2.85 7.19 -15.31
C ARG A 200 3.00 8.27 -14.26
N ARG A 201 2.07 8.26 -13.31
CA ARG A 201 2.10 9.06 -12.10
C ARG A 201 2.23 8.12 -10.91
N LEU A 202 3.34 8.21 -10.19
CA LEU A 202 3.49 7.57 -8.89
C LEU A 202 2.96 8.50 -7.82
N SER A 203 2.51 7.93 -6.71
CA SER A 203 1.99 8.71 -5.58
C SER A 203 2.38 8.08 -4.26
N THR A 204 2.32 8.86 -3.19
CA THR A 204 2.24 8.29 -1.84
C THR A 204 0.96 7.48 -1.65
N VAL A 205 0.95 6.65 -0.62
CA VAL A 205 -0.23 5.89 -0.20
C VAL A 205 -1.49 6.77 -0.07
N SER A 206 -2.66 6.21 -0.38
CA SER A 206 -3.95 6.90 -0.23
C SER A 206 -4.18 7.32 1.23
N SER A 207 -4.73 8.51 1.43
CA SER A 207 -5.02 9.05 2.77
C SER A 207 -6.05 8.22 3.55
N ILE A 208 -6.82 7.35 2.89
CA ILE A 208 -7.84 6.52 3.54
C ILE A 208 -7.23 5.32 4.27
N THR A 209 -6.10 4.81 3.78
CA THR A 209 -5.47 3.61 4.36
C THR A 209 -4.54 3.94 5.53
N LYS A 210 -4.42 5.23 5.89
CA LYS A 210 -3.57 5.71 6.96
C LYS A 210 -4.36 6.61 7.92
N PRO A 211 -4.00 6.63 9.21
CA PRO A 211 -4.56 7.59 10.16
C PRO A 211 -4.34 9.05 9.75
N SER A 212 -5.22 9.95 10.20
CA SER A 212 -5.20 11.38 9.83
C SER A 212 -3.92 12.14 10.18
N HIS A 213 -3.15 11.68 11.18
CA HIS A 213 -1.86 12.28 11.53
C HIS A 213 -0.76 11.98 10.49
N TYR A 214 -1.02 11.09 9.52
CA TYR A 214 -0.11 10.90 8.41
C TYR A 214 -0.28 12.00 7.35
N VAL A 215 0.48 13.10 7.53
CA VAL A 215 0.66 14.18 6.55
C VAL A 215 1.27 13.69 5.23
N LEU A 216 1.07 14.40 4.13
CA LEU A 216 1.63 14.08 2.80
C LEU A 216 1.19 12.73 2.22
N THR A 217 0.07 12.17 2.68
CA THR A 217 -0.62 11.07 2.00
C THR A 217 -1.44 11.61 0.83
N THR A 218 -1.66 10.78 -0.20
CA THR A 218 -2.41 11.22 -1.38
C THR A 218 -3.89 11.23 -1.07
N ARG A 219 -4.48 12.43 -0.94
CA ARG A 219 -5.93 12.57 -0.81
C ARG A 219 -6.59 12.56 -2.19
N TRP A 220 -7.36 11.52 -2.48
CA TRP A 220 -8.10 11.39 -3.73
C TRP A 220 -9.49 12.00 -3.63
N LEU A 221 -9.85 12.76 -4.67
CA LEU A 221 -11.11 13.46 -4.83
C LEU A 221 -11.84 12.87 -6.04
N TRP A 222 -13.14 12.68 -5.89
CA TRP A 222 -14.00 12.17 -6.94
C TRP A 222 -14.94 13.26 -7.41
N TYR A 223 -15.08 13.37 -8.72
CA TYR A 223 -15.91 14.39 -9.37
C TYR A 223 -16.89 13.75 -10.35
N TYR A 224 -18.04 14.38 -10.54
CA TYR A 224 -18.94 14.09 -11.66
C TYR A 224 -19.15 15.34 -12.52
N LYS A 225 -19.41 15.12 -13.81
CA LYS A 225 -19.66 16.18 -14.78
C LYS A 225 -21.09 16.73 -14.63
N GLY A 226 -21.20 17.99 -14.25
CA GLY A 226 -22.43 18.77 -14.13
C GLY A 226 -23.00 19.24 -15.47
N ASP A 227 -24.01 20.11 -15.42
CA ASP A 227 -24.80 20.54 -16.58
C ASP A 227 -24.10 21.61 -17.43
N HIS A 228 -23.11 22.33 -16.87
CA HIS A 228 -22.37 23.41 -17.56
C HIS A 228 -20.88 23.10 -17.75
N ASP A 229 -20.55 21.82 -17.97
CA ASP A 229 -19.16 21.33 -17.99
C ASP A 229 -18.37 21.62 -16.70
N ASN A 230 -19.09 21.89 -15.60
CA ASN A 230 -18.51 22.00 -14.28
C ASN A 230 -18.30 20.62 -13.69
N TRP A 231 -17.14 20.42 -13.07
CA TRP A 231 -16.85 19.22 -12.30
C TRP A 231 -17.19 19.49 -10.85
N ILE A 232 -18.09 18.69 -10.29
CA ILE A 232 -18.55 18.86 -8.91
C ILE A 232 -18.03 17.68 -8.09
N GLU A 233 -17.38 18.00 -6.97
CA GLU A 233 -16.86 17.00 -6.04
C GLU A 233 -18.00 16.26 -5.33
N TYR A 234 -17.90 14.94 -5.18
CA TYR A 234 -18.83 14.18 -4.36
C TYR A 234 -18.73 14.60 -2.89
N GLY A 235 -19.87 14.92 -2.28
CA GLY A 235 -19.97 15.42 -0.92
C GLY A 235 -19.93 16.95 -0.80
N ARG A 236 -19.70 17.66 -1.90
CA ARG A 236 -19.81 19.14 -1.95
C ARG A 236 -21.13 19.58 -2.56
N PRO A 237 -21.66 20.76 -2.16
CA PRO A 237 -22.86 21.32 -2.77
C PRO A 237 -22.62 21.70 -4.24
N ASP A 238 -23.60 21.41 -5.10
CA ASP A 238 -23.65 21.94 -6.47
C ASP A 238 -24.18 23.37 -6.53
N ASP A 239 -24.29 23.95 -7.74
CA ASP A 239 -24.83 25.30 -7.96
C ASP A 239 -26.26 25.50 -7.40
N LYS A 240 -27.00 24.40 -7.17
CA LYS A 240 -28.34 24.37 -6.59
C LYS A 240 -28.33 23.98 -5.11
N HIS A 241 -27.17 24.04 -4.45
CA HIS A 241 -26.93 23.67 -3.05
C HIS A 241 -27.30 22.21 -2.72
N ARG A 242 -27.33 21.31 -3.70
CA ARG A 242 -27.60 19.89 -3.48
C ARG A 242 -26.31 19.14 -3.26
N VAL A 243 -26.31 18.27 -2.26
CA VAL A 243 -25.16 17.43 -1.89
C VAL A 243 -25.48 15.97 -2.21
N THR A 244 -24.45 15.19 -2.51
CA THR A 244 -24.57 13.73 -2.67
C THR A 244 -24.55 13.02 -1.31
N SER A 245 -25.22 11.88 -1.20
CA SER A 245 -25.24 11.07 0.04
C SER A 245 -23.87 10.50 0.41
N VAL A 246 -22.98 10.36 -0.58
CA VAL A 246 -21.60 9.90 -0.39
C VAL A 246 -20.62 11.04 -0.67
N LYS A 247 -19.48 10.99 0.02
CA LYS A 247 -18.34 11.89 -0.16
C LYS A 247 -17.27 11.22 -1.03
N SER A 248 -16.30 12.02 -1.48
CA SER A 248 -15.11 11.50 -2.18
C SER A 248 -14.36 10.44 -1.38
N SER A 249 -14.30 10.55 -0.05
CA SER A 249 -13.67 9.55 0.82
C SER A 249 -14.36 8.19 0.70
N ASP A 250 -15.70 8.18 0.76
CA ASP A 250 -16.47 6.94 0.77
C ASP A 250 -16.33 6.21 -0.58
N LEU A 251 -16.31 6.97 -1.68
CA LEU A 251 -16.06 6.41 -3.02
C LEU A 251 -14.65 5.86 -3.17
N GLU A 252 -13.64 6.55 -2.63
CA GLU A 252 -12.26 6.09 -2.69
C GLU A 252 -12.05 4.83 -1.84
N GLU A 253 -12.69 4.70 -0.67
CA GLU A 253 -12.63 3.49 0.16
C GLU A 253 -13.17 2.27 -0.60
N VAL A 254 -14.33 2.41 -1.26
CA VAL A 254 -14.90 1.35 -2.08
C VAL A 254 -14.00 1.05 -3.28
N PHE A 255 -13.48 2.08 -3.97
CA PHE A 255 -12.60 1.90 -5.13
C PHE A 255 -11.32 1.13 -4.80
N LEU A 256 -10.72 1.38 -3.62
CA LEU A 256 -9.54 0.65 -3.15
C LEU A 256 -9.86 -0.80 -2.77
N THR A 257 -11.09 -1.09 -2.36
CA THR A 257 -11.54 -2.43 -2.00
C THR A 257 -11.93 -3.24 -3.24
N ASP A 258 -12.68 -2.64 -4.15
CA ASP A 258 -13.13 -3.22 -5.40
C ASP A 258 -13.27 -2.13 -6.49
N SER A 259 -12.32 -2.11 -7.41
CA SER A 259 -12.30 -1.15 -8.52
C SER A 259 -13.38 -1.40 -9.59
N ASN A 260 -14.13 -2.51 -9.50
CA ASN A 260 -15.25 -2.84 -10.38
C ASN A 260 -16.61 -2.69 -9.69
N ALA A 261 -16.64 -2.29 -8.42
CA ALA A 261 -17.88 -2.09 -7.68
C ALA A 261 -18.76 -0.99 -8.30
N GLU A 262 -20.07 -1.13 -8.13
CA GLU A 262 -21.05 -0.09 -8.45
C GLU A 262 -21.64 0.50 -7.17
N VAL A 263 -21.50 1.82 -6.99
CA VAL A 263 -21.95 2.52 -5.77
C VAL A 263 -23.24 3.28 -6.02
N THR A 264 -24.22 3.12 -5.13
CA THR A 264 -25.46 3.90 -5.18
C THR A 264 -25.27 5.26 -4.51
N VAL A 265 -25.58 6.33 -5.23
CA VAL A 265 -25.47 7.72 -4.78
C VAL A 265 -26.81 8.43 -4.90
N ILE A 266 -27.26 9.04 -3.81
CA ILE A 266 -28.48 9.84 -3.78
C ILE A 266 -28.09 11.32 -3.88
N LYS A 267 -28.77 12.07 -4.75
CA LYS A 267 -28.61 13.53 -4.88
C LYS A 267 -29.98 14.19 -4.98
N GLY A 268 -30.41 14.86 -3.90
CA GLY A 268 -31.81 15.25 -3.73
C GLY A 268 -32.71 14.01 -3.75
N ASN A 269 -33.74 14.00 -4.61
CA ASN A 269 -34.66 12.86 -4.72
C ASN A 269 -34.29 11.86 -5.84
N ARG A 270 -33.07 11.96 -6.38
CA ARG A 270 -32.62 11.13 -7.51
C ARG A 270 -31.56 10.13 -7.06
N HIS A 271 -31.72 8.90 -7.50
CA HIS A 271 -30.76 7.81 -7.30
C HIS A 271 -29.88 7.67 -8.54
N TYR A 272 -28.59 7.56 -8.31
CA TYR A 272 -27.57 7.38 -9.32
C TYR A 272 -26.72 6.15 -8.97
N PHE A 273 -26.15 5.51 -9.98
CA PHE A 273 -25.17 4.45 -9.84
C PHE A 273 -23.85 4.91 -10.41
N VAL A 274 -22.78 4.74 -9.65
CA VAL A 274 -21.41 5.11 -10.03
C VAL A 274 -20.66 3.84 -10.37
N SER A 275 -20.26 3.69 -11.64
CA SER A 275 -19.40 2.61 -12.12
C SER A 275 -17.97 3.12 -12.21
N PHE A 276 -17.07 2.53 -11.42
CA PHE A 276 -15.64 2.86 -11.45
C PHE A 276 -14.95 2.34 -12.71
N GLN A 277 -15.33 1.14 -13.16
CA GLN A 277 -14.79 0.54 -14.38
C GLN A 277 -15.08 1.39 -15.62
N ASP A 278 -16.33 1.85 -15.76
CA ASP A 278 -16.72 2.65 -16.93
C ASP A 278 -16.32 4.13 -16.79
N MET A 279 -16.05 4.58 -15.57
CA MET A 279 -15.87 6.00 -15.22
C MET A 279 -17.11 6.84 -15.57
N TYR A 280 -18.29 6.35 -15.21
CA TYR A 280 -19.55 7.09 -15.35
C TYR A 280 -20.48 6.93 -14.14
N GLN A 281 -21.29 7.97 -13.93
CA GLN A 281 -22.47 7.97 -13.10
C GLN A 281 -23.71 7.89 -14.00
N ARG A 282 -24.66 7.01 -13.68
CA ARG A 282 -25.90 6.83 -14.46
C ARG A 282 -27.14 6.91 -13.58
N ASN A 283 -28.24 7.40 -14.14
CA ASN A 283 -29.57 7.32 -13.53
C ASN A 283 -30.48 6.52 -14.47
N PRO A 284 -30.79 5.25 -14.16
CA PRO A 284 -31.63 4.42 -15.01
C PRO A 284 -33.03 4.98 -15.22
N LYS A 285 -33.62 5.64 -14.21
CA LYS A 285 -34.98 6.20 -14.27
C LYS A 285 -35.10 7.38 -15.25
N HIS A 286 -34.03 8.17 -15.38
CA HIS A 286 -34.01 9.36 -16.23
C HIS A 286 -33.09 9.23 -17.45
N ASN A 287 -32.52 8.04 -17.67
CA ASN A 287 -31.55 7.75 -18.71
C ASN A 287 -30.39 8.77 -18.82
N THR A 288 -29.97 9.35 -17.68
CA THR A 288 -28.87 10.33 -17.67
C THR A 288 -27.55 9.62 -17.40
N LYS A 289 -26.52 9.88 -18.20
CA LYS A 289 -25.15 9.38 -18.00
C LYS A 289 -24.16 10.55 -17.93
N ARG A 290 -23.34 10.61 -16.89
CA ARG A 290 -22.36 11.67 -16.60
C ARG A 290 -20.99 11.07 -16.39
N LYS A 291 -19.95 11.66 -16.99
CA LYS A 291 -18.57 11.23 -16.73
C LYS A 291 -18.21 11.47 -15.27
N ILE A 292 -17.41 10.58 -14.69
CA ILE A 292 -16.75 10.81 -13.40
C ILE A 292 -15.24 10.91 -13.60
N ARG A 293 -14.55 11.60 -12.69
CA ARG A 293 -13.09 11.71 -12.68
C ARG A 293 -12.58 11.56 -11.26
N ARG A 294 -11.52 10.78 -11.11
CA ARG A 294 -10.71 10.67 -9.89
C ARG A 294 -9.47 11.53 -10.07
N ARG A 295 -9.22 12.47 -9.14
CA ARG A 295 -8.06 13.37 -9.14
C ARG A 295 -7.48 13.52 -7.74
N PRO A 296 -6.15 13.64 -7.60
CA PRO A 296 -5.53 13.90 -6.31
C PRO A 296 -5.75 15.38 -5.92
N CYS A 297 -5.79 15.66 -4.63
CA CYS A 297 -5.65 17.02 -4.14
C CYS A 297 -4.22 17.51 -4.40
N PHE A 298 -4.09 18.69 -5.00
CA PHE A 298 -2.78 19.29 -5.26
C PHE A 298 -2.06 19.62 -3.95
N VAL A 299 -0.75 19.41 -3.93
CA VAL A 299 0.16 19.82 -2.86
C VAL A 299 1.38 20.47 -3.52
N SER A 300 1.62 21.75 -3.23
CA SER A 300 2.79 22.47 -3.78
C SER A 300 4.10 22.04 -3.14
N ILE A 301 5.22 22.31 -3.81
CA ILE A 301 6.57 22.08 -3.24
C ILE A 301 6.70 22.83 -1.89
N SER A 302 6.24 24.07 -1.83
CA SER A 302 6.24 24.88 -0.60
C SER A 302 5.40 24.28 0.53
N GLU A 303 4.24 23.68 0.22
CA GLU A 303 3.43 23.00 1.23
C GLU A 303 4.12 21.75 1.77
N VAL A 304 4.78 20.98 0.88
CA VAL A 304 5.56 19.81 1.29
C VAL A 304 6.67 20.21 2.25
N GLU A 305 7.45 21.24 1.91
CA GLU A 305 8.53 21.77 2.76
C GLU A 305 8.00 22.24 4.12
N SER A 306 6.86 22.94 4.14
CA SER A 306 6.22 23.42 5.38
C SER A 306 5.74 22.31 6.33
N GLN A 307 5.42 21.13 5.80
CA GLN A 307 4.94 19.98 6.59
C GLN A 307 6.09 19.06 7.08
N ILE A 308 7.30 19.25 6.55
CA ILE A 308 8.51 18.49 6.93
C ILE A 308 9.39 19.30 7.88
N ALA A 309 9.28 20.64 7.87
CA ALA A 309 9.96 21.55 8.80
C ALA A 309 9.49 21.37 10.25
#